data_AF-A0A943N894-F1
#
_entry.id   AF-A0A943N894-F1
#
_cell.length_a   1.000
_cell.length_b   1.000
_cell.length_c   1.000
_cell.angle_alpha   90.00
_cell.angle_beta   90.00
_cell.angle_gamma   90.00
#
_symmetry.space_group_name_H-M   'P 1'
#
loop_
_entity.id
_entity.type
_entity.pdbx_description
1 polymer ?
#
loop_
_entity_poly.entity_id
_entity_poly.type
_entity_poly.pdbx_seq_one_letter_code
_entity_poly.pdbx_strand_id
1 'polypeptide(L)'
;MKPKQILAVTRYNFRRWHKNPRIVITFCLAFVLCFLLSDKAVKFAKEYETTMQLVEAFVWTFGDSNSILLSSLLLLLLFADMPFISPATPFYLMRIDRKTWLMGQAAYIALATLIYLAFILISTSLVCMRQSFIGDM
;
A
#
# COMPACT_ATOMS: atom_id res chain seq x y z
N MET A 1 -5.12 15.30 24.40
CA MET A 1 -5.46 14.15 23.54
C MET A 1 -4.83 12.90 24.14
N LYS A 2 -5.51 11.74 24.13
CA LYS A 2 -5.03 10.51 24.79
C LYS A 2 -4.39 9.58 23.73
N PRO A 3 -3.06 9.63 23.47
CA PRO A 3 -2.42 8.88 22.39
C PRO A 3 -2.60 7.37 22.51
N LYS A 4 -2.68 6.86 23.76
CA LYS A 4 -2.95 5.44 24.05
C LYS A 4 -4.31 4.97 23.50
N GLN A 5 -5.33 5.84 23.48
CA GLN A 5 -6.65 5.50 22.96
C GLN A 5 -6.65 5.48 21.43
N ILE A 6 -5.94 6.42 20.79
CA ILE A 6 -5.78 6.48 19.33
C ILE A 6 -5.11 5.19 18.84
N LEU A 7 -4.00 4.80 19.48
CA LEU A 7 -3.25 3.60 19.12
C LEU A 7 -4.06 2.31 19.36
N ALA A 8 -4.89 2.27 20.40
CA ALA A 8 -5.81 1.15 20.63
C ALA A 8 -6.87 1.02 19.52
N VAL A 9 -7.42 2.13 19.04
CA VAL A 9 -8.38 2.15 17.92
C VAL A 9 -7.70 1.72 16.62
N THR A 10 -6.51 2.24 16.32
CA THR A 10 -5.72 1.85 15.14
C THR A 10 -5.35 0.37 15.16
N ARG A 11 -4.94 -0.18 16.32
CA ARG A 11 -4.64 -1.61 16.49
C ARG A 11 -5.87 -2.49 16.29
N TYR A 12 -7.04 -2.04 16.75
CA TYR A 12 -8.30 -2.75 16.52
C TYR A 12 -8.66 -2.81 15.03
N ASN A 13 -8.50 -1.70 14.30
CA ASN A 13 -8.70 -1.67 12.84
C ASN A 13 -7.71 -2.61 12.13
N PHE A 14 -6.43 -2.62 12.51
CA PHE A 14 -5.43 -3.55 11.97
C PHE A 14 -5.76 -5.02 12.25
N ARG A 15 -6.36 -5.33 13.40
CA ARG A 15 -6.74 -6.72 13.71
C ARG A 15 -7.86 -7.25 12.80
N ARG A 16 -8.73 -6.36 12.33
CA ARG A 16 -9.75 -6.68 11.33
C ARG A 16 -9.19 -6.85 9.93
N TRP A 17 -8.02 -6.29 9.67
CA TRP A 17 -7.37 -6.30 8.37
C TRP A 17 -7.20 -7.72 7.81
N HIS A 18 -6.73 -8.65 8.65
CA HIS A 18 -6.53 -10.06 8.28
C HIS A 18 -7.85 -10.83 8.04
N LYS A 19 -8.98 -10.37 8.60
CA LYS A 19 -10.28 -11.04 8.40
C LYS A 19 -11.00 -10.57 7.15
N ASN A 20 -10.58 -9.44 6.57
CA ASN A 20 -11.23 -8.85 5.40
C ASN A 20 -10.58 -9.42 4.12
N PRO A 21 -11.29 -10.25 3.34
CA PRO A 21 -10.73 -10.86 2.12
C PRO A 21 -10.33 -9.81 1.08
N ARG A 22 -11.01 -8.66 1.07
CA ARG A 22 -10.71 -7.53 0.19
C ARG A 22 -9.28 -7.02 0.33
N ILE A 23 -8.77 -6.95 1.56
CA ILE A 23 -7.39 -6.50 1.82
C ILE A 23 -6.39 -7.51 1.29
N VAL A 24 -6.65 -8.79 1.49
CA VAL A 24 -5.81 -9.85 0.90
C VAL A 24 -5.81 -9.73 -0.63
N ILE A 25 -6.98 -9.54 -1.24
CA ILE A 25 -7.12 -9.35 -2.69
C ILE A 25 -6.38 -8.10 -3.16
N THR A 26 -6.45 -6.97 -2.43
CA THR A 26 -5.72 -5.75 -2.82
C THR A 26 -4.21 -5.96 -2.76
N PHE A 27 -3.69 -6.71 -1.78
CA PHE A 27 -2.26 -7.07 -1.75
C PHE A 27 -1.87 -8.02 -2.88
N CYS A 28 -2.70 -9.02 -3.18
CA CYS A 28 -2.46 -9.92 -4.31
C CYS A 28 -2.47 -9.15 -5.65
N LEU A 29 -3.42 -8.24 -5.85
CA LEU A 29 -3.47 -7.38 -7.03
C LEU A 29 -2.28 -6.42 -7.08
N ALA A 30 -1.85 -5.87 -5.93
CA ALA A 30 -0.68 -5.01 -5.86
C ALA A 30 0.59 -5.75 -6.27
N PHE A 31 0.69 -7.03 -5.87
CA PHE A 31 1.79 -7.90 -6.29
C PHE A 31 1.77 -8.17 -7.79
N VAL A 32 0.59 -8.49 -8.36
CA VAL A 32 0.44 -8.65 -9.82
C VAL A 32 0.78 -7.37 -10.58
N LEU A 33 0.38 -6.21 -10.05
CA LEU A 33 0.76 -4.92 -10.62
C LEU A 33 2.27 -4.68 -10.55
N CYS A 34 2.92 -5.02 -9.45
CA CYS A 34 4.38 -4.94 -9.35
C CYS A 34 5.06 -5.83 -10.40
N PHE A 35 4.51 -7.02 -10.68
CA PHE A 35 5.01 -7.91 -11.72
C PHE A 35 4.85 -7.31 -13.13
N LEU A 36 3.68 -6.74 -13.43
CA LEU A 36 3.41 -6.04 -14.70
C LEU A 36 4.28 -4.78 -14.86
N LEU A 37 4.46 -4.01 -13.77
CA LEU A 37 5.36 -2.87 -13.75
C LEU A 37 6.80 -3.30 -13.95
N SER A 38 7.23 -4.44 -13.39
CA SER A 38 8.58 -4.94 -13.62
C SER A 38 8.79 -5.36 -15.07
N ASP A 39 7.82 -6.03 -15.72
CA ASP A 39 7.93 -6.35 -17.16
C ASP A 39 8.05 -5.08 -18.02
N LYS A 40 7.28 -4.04 -17.69
CA LYS A 40 7.40 -2.72 -18.30
C LYS A 40 8.75 -2.07 -17.98
N ALA A 41 9.18 -2.08 -16.72
CA ALA A 41 10.42 -1.49 -16.25
C ALA A 41 11.64 -2.17 -16.88
N VAL A 42 11.60 -3.48 -17.12
CA VAL A 42 12.66 -4.23 -17.80
C VAL A 42 12.71 -3.92 -19.29
N LYS A 43 11.56 -3.74 -19.94
CA LYS A 43 11.51 -3.23 -21.32
C LYS A 43 12.08 -1.81 -21.41
N PHE A 44 11.73 -0.93 -20.47
CA PHE A 44 12.30 0.42 -20.39
C PHE A 44 13.81 0.42 -20.05
N ALA A 45 14.28 -0.42 -19.13
CA ALA A 45 15.69 -0.52 -18.77
C ALA A 45 16.55 -1.03 -19.95
N LYS A 46 15.98 -1.91 -20.79
CA LYS A 46 16.61 -2.39 -22.01
C LYS A 46 16.61 -1.35 -23.14
N GLU A 47 15.64 -0.44 -23.16
CA GLU A 47 15.54 0.65 -24.13
C GLU A 47 16.46 1.84 -23.79
N TYR A 48 16.76 2.05 -22.49
CA TYR A 48 17.45 3.26 -22.00
C TYR A 48 18.84 3.01 -21.38
N GLU A 49 19.42 1.80 -21.48
CA GLU A 49 20.79 1.42 -21.06
C GLU A 49 21.36 2.16 -19.82
N THR A 50 20.59 2.24 -18.73
CA THR A 50 21.01 3.00 -17.54
C THR A 50 20.78 2.24 -16.24
N THR A 51 21.76 2.32 -15.34
CA THR A 51 21.68 1.79 -13.97
C THR A 51 20.81 2.71 -13.12
N MET A 52 19.50 2.47 -13.08
CA MET A 52 18.57 3.26 -12.27
C MET A 52 18.67 2.87 -10.79
N GLN A 53 18.85 3.85 -9.90
CA GLN A 53 18.75 3.60 -8.46
C GLN A 53 17.31 3.22 -8.07
N LEU A 54 17.16 2.40 -7.03
CA LEU A 54 15.86 1.83 -6.63
C LEU A 54 14.78 2.90 -6.35
N VAL A 55 15.19 4.04 -5.80
CA VAL A 55 14.31 5.18 -5.50
C VAL A 55 13.95 5.96 -6.77
N GLU A 56 14.87 6.06 -7.74
CA GLU A 56 14.59 6.67 -9.04
C GLU A 56 13.64 5.80 -9.86
N ALA A 57 13.81 4.48 -9.86
CA ALA A 57 12.90 3.54 -10.51
C ALA A 57 11.48 3.62 -9.89
N PHE A 58 11.39 3.78 -8.56
CA PHE A 58 10.12 4.01 -7.88
C PHE A 58 9.48 5.33 -8.32
N VAL A 59 10.21 6.45 -8.30
CA VAL A 59 9.69 7.76 -8.76
C VAL A 59 9.30 7.71 -10.24
N TRP A 60 10.05 7.02 -11.08
CA TRP A 60 9.76 6.86 -12.51
C TRP A 60 8.51 6.01 -12.77
N THR A 61 8.27 4.95 -11.97
CA THR A 61 7.01 4.20 -12.04
C THR A 61 5.79 5.04 -11.64
N PHE A 62 5.99 6.12 -10.87
CA PHE A 62 5.00 7.17 -10.61
C PHE A 62 5.06 8.34 -11.62
N GLY A 63 5.84 8.24 -12.70
CA GLY A 63 5.88 9.21 -13.80
C GLY A 63 4.99 8.82 -14.98
N ASP A 64 4.69 7.53 -15.15
CA ASP A 64 3.79 7.04 -16.20
C ASP A 64 2.32 7.09 -15.75
N SER A 65 1.52 7.89 -16.47
CA SER A 65 0.10 8.13 -16.17
C SER A 65 -0.74 6.86 -16.00
N ASN A 66 -0.49 5.82 -16.79
CA ASN A 66 -1.24 4.57 -16.69
C ASN A 66 -0.88 3.78 -15.42
N SER A 67 0.41 3.74 -15.09
CA SER A 67 0.94 3.06 -13.92
C SER A 67 0.50 3.73 -12.61
N ILE A 68 0.50 5.07 -12.57
CA ILE A 68 -0.03 5.86 -11.45
C ILE A 68 -1.53 5.61 -11.26
N LEU A 69 -2.30 5.59 -12.35
CA LEU A 69 -3.74 5.36 -12.31
C LEU A 69 -4.05 3.98 -11.72
N LEU A 70 -3.35 2.94 -12.17
CA LEU A 70 -3.54 1.59 -11.64
C LEU A 70 -3.14 1.50 -10.16
N SER A 71 -2.00 2.08 -9.77
CA SER A 71 -1.55 2.09 -8.37
C SER A 71 -2.52 2.84 -7.45
N SER A 72 -3.06 3.98 -7.90
CA SER A 72 -4.04 4.76 -7.14
C SER A 72 -5.42 4.09 -7.07
N LEU A 73 -5.85 3.36 -8.10
CA LEU A 73 -7.08 2.55 -8.07
C LEU A 73 -7.01 1.44 -7.02
N LEU A 74 -5.86 0.77 -6.87
CA LEU A 74 -5.68 -0.23 -5.81
C LEU A 74 -5.67 0.39 -4.42
N LEU A 75 -5.08 1.57 -4.29
CA LEU A 75 -5.12 2.33 -3.04
C LEU A 75 -6.56 2.72 -2.68
N LEU A 76 -7.35 3.17 -3.65
CA LEU A 76 -8.78 3.42 -3.48
C LEU A 76 -9.53 2.14 -3.11
N LEU A 77 -9.20 1.01 -3.73
CA LEU A 77 -9.81 -0.29 -3.40
C LEU A 77 -9.48 -0.73 -1.97
N LEU A 78 -8.28 -0.42 -1.46
CA LEU A 78 -7.88 -0.67 -0.07
C LEU A 78 -8.68 0.20 0.92
N PHE A 79 -9.01 1.43 0.55
CA PHE A 79 -9.72 2.38 1.40
C PHE A 79 -11.24 2.43 1.19
N ALA A 80 -11.80 1.77 0.19
CA ALA A 80 -13.22 1.92 -0.12
C ALA A 80 -14.19 1.22 0.85
N ASP A 81 -13.71 0.54 1.89
CA ASP A 81 -14.52 0.11 3.06
C ASP A 81 -14.31 0.99 4.29
N MET A 82 -13.56 2.08 4.15
CA MET A 82 -13.32 3.03 5.22
C MET A 82 -14.36 4.16 5.17
N PRO A 83 -14.88 4.65 6.32
CA PRO A 83 -14.63 4.20 7.69
C PRO A 83 -15.31 2.86 7.99
N PHE A 84 -14.61 1.98 8.70
CA PHE A 84 -15.14 0.67 9.12
C PHE A 84 -16.29 0.84 10.12
N ILE A 85 -17.50 1.11 9.62
CA ILE A 85 -18.71 1.19 10.42
C ILE A 85 -19.20 -0.24 10.62
N SER A 86 -19.09 -0.71 11.86
CA SER A 86 -19.59 -2.01 12.28
C SER A 86 -20.53 -1.79 13.45
N PRO A 87 -21.47 -2.71 13.73
CA PRO A 87 -22.32 -2.62 14.92
C PRO A 87 -21.56 -2.37 16.25
N ALA A 88 -20.25 -2.63 16.32
CA ALA A 88 -19.40 -2.31 17.47
C ALA A 88 -18.93 -0.82 17.55
N THR A 89 -19.00 -0.03 16.48
CA THR A 89 -18.56 1.38 16.48
C THR A 89 -19.38 2.29 17.39
N PRO A 90 -20.72 2.22 17.47
CA PRO A 90 -21.48 3.05 18.41
C PRO A 90 -21.09 2.77 19.88
N PHE A 91 -20.83 1.52 20.24
CA PHE A 91 -20.35 1.16 21.59
C PHE A 91 -18.97 1.74 21.90
N TYR A 92 -18.10 1.86 20.89
CA TYR A 92 -16.80 2.52 21.02
C TYR A 92 -16.94 4.03 21.18
N LEU A 93 -17.85 4.67 20.45
CA LEU A 93 -18.12 6.11 20.52
C LEU A 93 -18.78 6.53 21.84
N MET A 94 -19.50 5.64 22.53
CA MET A 94 -20.02 5.93 23.87
C MET A 94 -18.92 6.02 24.93
N ARG A 95 -17.75 5.38 24.72
CA ARG A 95 -16.63 5.35 25.69
C ARG A 95 -15.47 6.28 25.30
N ILE A 96 -15.44 6.79 24.08
CA ILE A 96 -14.33 7.56 23.52
C ILE A 96 -14.88 8.77 22.74
N ASP A 97 -14.24 9.93 22.87
CA ASP A 97 -14.59 11.12 22.09
C ASP A 97 -14.52 10.88 20.57
N ARG A 98 -15.47 11.46 19.83
CA ARG A 98 -15.54 11.41 18.36
C ARG A 98 -14.23 11.87 17.69
N LYS A 99 -13.58 12.90 18.26
CA LYS A 99 -12.30 13.43 17.78
C LYS A 99 -11.17 12.41 17.90
N THR A 100 -11.11 11.67 19.01
CA THR A 100 -10.10 10.63 19.24
C THR A 100 -10.31 9.43 18.33
N TRP A 101 -11.57 9.07 18.05
CA TRP A 101 -11.91 8.03 17.08
C TRP A 101 -11.50 8.42 15.64
N LEU A 102 -11.81 9.64 15.20
CA LEU A 102 -11.42 10.16 13.89
C LEU A 102 -9.90 10.18 13.71
N MET A 103 -9.14 10.61 14.72
CA MET A 103 -7.68 10.55 14.67
C MET A 103 -7.14 9.11 14.56
N GLY A 104 -7.80 8.13 15.20
CA GLY A 104 -7.41 6.72 15.08
C GLY A 104 -7.62 6.16 13.68
N GLN A 105 -8.67 6.62 12.99
CA GLN A 105 -8.93 6.29 11.58
C GLN A 105 -7.94 6.98 10.64
N ALA A 106 -7.62 8.27 10.87
CA ALA A 106 -6.60 8.98 10.09
C ALA A 106 -5.21 8.35 10.25
N ALA A 107 -4.82 7.99 11.48
CA ALA A 107 -3.57 7.27 11.74
C ALA A 107 -3.54 5.90 11.07
N TYR A 108 -4.69 5.22 10.98
CA TYR A 108 -4.82 3.97 10.24
C TYR A 108 -4.59 4.17 8.74
N ILE A 109 -5.18 5.20 8.11
CA ILE A 109 -4.93 5.53 6.70
C ILE A 109 -3.43 5.72 6.49
N ALA A 110 -2.79 6.59 7.28
CA ALA A 110 -1.39 6.91 7.13
C ALA A 110 -0.47 5.69 7.28
N LEU A 111 -0.78 4.77 8.20
CA LEU A 111 -0.03 3.52 8.33
C LEU A 111 -0.30 2.55 7.18
N ALA A 112 -1.55 2.44 6.73
CA ALA A 112 -1.91 1.56 5.63
C ALA A 112 -1.29 2.01 4.30
N THR A 113 -1.26 3.33 4.02
CA THR A 113 -0.55 3.88 2.86
C THR A 113 0.93 3.60 2.94
N LEU A 114 1.57 3.80 4.10
CA LEU A 114 2.99 3.50 4.29
C LEU A 114 3.32 2.03 4.03
N ILE A 115 2.50 1.10 4.56
CA ILE A 115 2.70 -0.34 4.32
C ILE A 115 2.51 -0.68 2.84
N TYR A 116 1.50 -0.11 2.18
CA TYR A 116 1.27 -0.31 0.75
C TYR A 116 2.46 0.17 -0.10
N LEU A 117 2.97 1.37 0.17
CA LEU A 117 4.14 1.92 -0.53
C LEU A 117 5.40 1.07 -0.27
N ALA A 118 5.63 0.66 0.98
CA ALA A 118 6.73 -0.23 1.33
C ALA A 118 6.61 -1.60 0.64
N PHE A 119 5.39 -2.14 0.54
CA PHE A 119 5.14 -3.40 -0.15
C PHE A 119 5.44 -3.31 -1.65
N ILE A 120 5.02 -2.22 -2.31
CA ILE A 120 5.38 -1.96 -3.70
C ILE A 120 6.89 -1.87 -3.85
N LEU A 121 7.57 -1.08 -3.02
CA LEU A 121 9.01 -0.88 -3.09
C LEU A 121 9.79 -2.20 -2.89
N ILE A 122 9.38 -3.03 -1.92
CA ILE A 122 9.99 -4.35 -1.69
C ILE A 122 9.70 -5.28 -2.86
N SER A 123 8.47 -5.30 -3.37
CA SER A 123 8.08 -6.17 -4.48
C SER A 123 8.84 -5.79 -5.76
N THR A 124 8.93 -4.51 -6.11
CA THR A 124 9.70 -4.05 -7.26
C THR A 124 11.20 -4.33 -7.07
N SER A 125 11.75 -4.13 -5.86
CA SER A 125 13.14 -4.47 -5.55
C SER A 125 13.43 -5.95 -5.75
N LEU A 126 12.59 -6.85 -5.22
CA LEU A 126 12.76 -8.29 -5.37
C LEU A 126 12.68 -8.74 -6.83
N VAL A 127 11.78 -8.16 -7.62
CA VAL A 127 11.64 -8.53 -9.04
C VAL A 127 12.79 -7.95 -9.86
N CYS A 128 13.22 -6.71 -9.60
CA CYS A 128 14.42 -6.12 -10.22
C CYS A 128 15.69 -6.90 -9.86
N MET A 129 15.85 -7.38 -8.62
CA MET A 129 16.96 -8.27 -8.25
C MET A 129 16.94 -9.58 -9.03
N ARG A 130 15.76 -10.11 -9.37
CA ARG A 130 15.62 -11.31 -10.21
C ARG A 130 15.92 -11.06 -11.69
N GLN A 131 15.79 -9.82 -12.16
CA GLN A 131 16.05 -9.42 -13.54
C GLN A 131 17.41 -8.73 -13.73
N SER A 132 18.11 -8.41 -12.64
CA SER A 132 19.49 -7.90 -12.64
C SER A 132 20.49 -9.06 -12.73
N PHE A 133 20.59 -9.66 -13.93
CA PHE A 133 21.56 -10.67 -14.36
C PHE A 133 21.17 -12.16 -14.17
N ILE A 134 20.67 -12.74 -15.27
CA ILE A 134 21.14 -14.04 -15.76
C ILE A 134 21.93 -13.73 -17.03
N GLY A 135 23.26 -13.71 -16.91
CA GLY A 135 24.22 -13.92 -18.01
C GLY A 135 24.40 -12.78 -19.02
N ASP A 136 25.37 -11.90 -18.77
CA ASP A 136 26.43 -11.70 -19.77
C ASP A 136 27.71 -12.31 -19.18
N MET A 137 27.94 -13.60 -19.48
CA MET A 137 29.23 -14.28 -19.53
C MET A 137 29.12 -15.41 -20.55
#